data_AF-A0A935DKA6-F1
#
_entry.id   AF-A0A935DKA6-F1
#
_cell.length_a   1.000
_cell.length_b   1.000
_cell.length_c   1.000
_cell.angle_alpha   90.00
_cell.angle_beta   90.00
_cell.angle_gamma   90.00
#
_symmetry.space_group_name_H-M   'P 1'
#
loop_
_entity.id
_entity.type
_entity.pdbx_description
1 polymer ?
#
loop_
_entity_poly.entity_id
_entity_poly.type
_entity_poly.pdbx_seq_one_letter_code
_entity_poly.pdbx_strand_id
1 'polypeptide(L)'
;MRRAALIAALLVASCRGSRAPRADAGEQAFIAFTRDFQGFQRWPRTHLGRFSSGGHLEGPQQYAYINRPRREGSHLYDTGTIIIRTRERGAPTEWQIFASVKRGGSYNARGNVGWEFFRLRLDAQGRAVIIARGLNPRTGLEDPYSTGEGVGCNTCHGTTDARTYDGVISPMLRPPDP
;
A
#
# COMPACT_ATOMS: atom_id res chain seq x y z
N MET A 1 36.11 55.28 -35.54
CA MET A 1 36.22 53.81 -35.69
C MET A 1 35.68 53.17 -34.41
N ARG A 2 34.47 52.59 -34.44
CA ARG A 2 33.76 52.06 -33.27
C ARG A 2 34.10 50.59 -33.07
N ARG A 3 34.64 50.22 -31.91
CA ARG A 3 34.91 48.83 -31.51
C ARG A 3 33.61 48.21 -30.98
N ALA A 4 33.07 47.22 -31.68
CA ALA A 4 31.93 46.44 -31.23
C ALA A 4 32.43 45.28 -30.34
N ALA A 5 31.96 45.24 -29.09
CA ALA A 5 32.20 44.13 -28.18
C ALA A 5 31.08 43.09 -28.36
N LEU A 6 31.46 41.86 -28.72
CA LEU A 6 30.57 40.70 -28.76
C LEU A 6 30.24 40.25 -27.34
N ILE A 7 28.95 40.28 -26.98
CA ILE A 7 28.42 39.70 -25.75
C ILE A 7 28.09 38.24 -26.04
N ALA A 8 28.85 37.32 -25.44
CA ALA A 8 28.58 35.89 -25.46
C ALA A 8 27.40 35.56 -24.55
N ALA A 9 26.30 35.06 -25.12
CA ALA A 9 25.14 34.61 -24.38
C ALA A 9 25.41 33.23 -23.76
N LEU A 10 25.46 33.16 -22.42
CA LEU A 10 25.47 31.90 -21.67
C LEU A 10 24.10 31.21 -21.79
N LEU A 11 24.05 30.09 -22.50
CA LEU A 11 22.91 29.17 -22.51
C LEU A 11 22.90 28.38 -21.19
N VAL A 12 22.06 28.80 -20.24
CA VAL A 12 21.76 28.02 -19.04
C VAL A 12 20.84 26.86 -19.45
N ALA A 13 21.42 25.67 -19.63
CA ALA A 13 20.66 24.45 -19.82
C ALA A 13 19.91 24.11 -18.52
N SER A 14 18.64 24.52 -18.45
CA SER A 14 17.73 24.08 -17.40
C SER A 14 17.44 22.59 -17.59
N CYS A 15 18.08 21.75 -16.77
CA CYS A 15 17.65 20.37 -16.57
C CYS A 15 16.30 20.37 -15.84
N ARG A 16 15.22 20.76 -16.53
CA ARG A 16 13.87 20.32 -16.15
C ARG A 16 13.86 18.81 -16.31
N GLY A 17 14.12 18.10 -15.22
CA GLY A 17 13.80 16.69 -15.12
C GLY A 17 12.30 16.55 -15.33
N SER A 18 11.90 16.27 -16.57
CA SER A 18 10.56 15.81 -16.89
C SER A 18 10.33 14.56 -16.06
N ARG A 19 9.55 14.71 -14.98
CA ARG A 19 9.05 13.59 -14.19
C ARG A 19 8.28 12.72 -15.17
N ALA A 20 8.85 11.59 -15.56
CA ALA A 20 8.21 10.67 -16.47
C ALA A 20 6.79 10.39 -15.95
N PRO A 21 5.75 10.43 -16.80
CA PRO A 21 4.41 10.07 -16.38
C PRO A 21 4.48 8.66 -15.77
N ARG A 22 4.03 8.53 -14.51
CA ARG A 22 3.88 7.21 -13.90
C ARG A 22 2.83 6.49 -14.72
N ALA A 23 3.24 5.36 -15.32
CA ALA A 23 2.40 4.55 -16.19
C ALA A 23 0.96 4.47 -15.65
N ASP A 24 0.02 4.79 -16.52
CA ASP A 24 -1.39 4.58 -16.24
C ASP A 24 -1.65 3.10 -15.98
N ALA A 25 -2.74 2.81 -15.27
CA ALA A 25 -3.19 1.49 -14.91
C ALA A 25 -3.37 0.60 -16.16
N GLY A 26 -2.28 -0.03 -16.63
CA GLY A 26 -2.27 -0.68 -17.94
C GLY A 26 -1.17 -1.70 -18.16
N GLU A 27 0.13 -1.37 -18.02
CA GLU A 27 1.12 -2.15 -18.80
C GLU A 27 2.12 -3.04 -18.07
N GLN A 28 2.33 -2.95 -16.76
CA GLN A 28 3.17 -3.95 -16.06
C GLN A 28 2.60 -4.31 -14.70
N ALA A 29 2.41 -5.61 -14.47
CA ALA A 29 2.03 -6.13 -13.17
C ALA A 29 3.19 -5.93 -12.17
N PHE A 30 2.88 -5.48 -10.96
CA PHE A 30 3.85 -5.39 -9.87
C PHE A 30 3.77 -6.60 -8.95
N ILE A 31 4.84 -7.40 -8.93
CA ILE A 31 4.96 -8.54 -8.02
C ILE A 31 5.81 -8.12 -6.82
N ALA A 32 5.18 -7.97 -5.66
CA ALA A 32 5.91 -7.67 -4.43
C ALA A 32 6.71 -8.89 -3.94
N PHE A 33 7.91 -8.62 -3.43
CA PHE A 33 8.80 -9.53 -2.73
C PHE A 33 9.16 -8.97 -1.35
N THR A 34 9.78 -9.76 -0.49
CA THR A 34 10.16 -9.37 0.88
C THR A 34 10.93 -8.05 0.95
N ARG A 35 11.77 -7.76 -0.05
CA ARG A 35 12.52 -6.49 -0.15
C ARG A 35 11.62 -5.25 -0.22
N ASP A 36 10.45 -5.36 -0.83
CA ASP A 36 9.54 -4.23 -1.06
C ASP A 36 8.82 -3.78 0.22
N PHE A 37 8.85 -4.63 1.26
CA PHE A 37 8.29 -4.35 2.59
C PHE A 37 9.35 -3.86 3.59
N GLN A 38 10.64 -3.85 3.22
CA GLN A 38 11.70 -3.51 4.18
C GLN A 38 11.63 -2.04 4.60
N GLY A 39 11.77 -1.80 5.90
CA GLY A 39 11.79 -0.45 6.46
C GLY A 39 10.46 0.30 6.34
N PHE A 40 9.33 -0.40 6.13
CA PHE A 40 8.01 0.23 6.01
C PHE A 40 7.64 1.13 7.18
N GLN A 41 8.21 0.87 8.36
CA GLN A 41 8.03 1.67 9.57
C GLN A 41 8.46 3.14 9.38
N ARG A 42 9.24 3.45 8.34
CA ARG A 42 9.64 4.82 7.96
C ARG A 42 8.69 5.49 6.96
N TRP A 43 7.71 4.75 6.42
CA TRP A 43 6.71 5.33 5.52
C TRP A 43 5.74 6.23 6.30
N PRO A 44 5.03 7.15 5.62
CA PRO A 44 3.94 7.89 6.23
C PRO A 44 2.98 6.97 6.99
N ARG A 45 2.73 7.31 8.25
CA ARG A 45 1.94 6.53 9.20
C ARG A 45 0.63 7.24 9.52
N THR A 46 -0.49 6.56 9.33
CA THR A 46 -1.83 7.06 9.62
C THR A 46 -2.44 6.23 10.75
N HIS A 47 -2.94 6.88 11.80
CA HIS A 47 -3.72 6.20 12.84
C HIS A 47 -5.11 5.86 12.31
N LEU A 48 -5.55 4.60 12.49
CA LEU A 48 -6.81 4.09 11.93
C LEU A 48 -7.97 4.12 12.95
N GLY A 49 -7.71 4.52 14.19
CA GLY A 49 -8.69 4.49 15.27
C GLY A 49 -9.14 3.06 15.62
N ARG A 50 -10.37 2.94 16.14
CA ARG A 50 -10.98 1.65 16.52
C ARG A 50 -11.65 0.91 15.35
N PHE A 51 -11.28 1.23 14.11
CA PHE A 51 -11.94 0.65 12.94
C PHE A 51 -11.80 -0.88 12.89
N SER A 52 -12.93 -1.57 12.78
CA SER A 52 -13.03 -3.01 12.53
C SER A 52 -13.96 -3.26 11.36
N SER A 53 -13.57 -4.19 10.48
CA SER A 53 -14.40 -4.67 9.38
C SER A 53 -14.69 -6.17 9.50
N GLY A 54 -14.66 -6.72 10.73
CA GLY A 54 -15.03 -8.11 11.02
C GLY A 54 -14.02 -9.19 10.60
N GLY A 55 -12.90 -8.81 9.96
CA GLY A 55 -11.83 -9.75 9.53
C GLY A 55 -10.41 -9.25 9.81
N HIS A 56 -10.28 -8.17 10.58
CA HIS A 56 -9.01 -7.64 11.09
C HIS A 56 -9.09 -7.51 12.61
N LEU A 57 -7.94 -7.56 13.27
CA LEU A 57 -7.88 -7.53 14.73
C LEU A 57 -8.17 -6.14 15.28
N GLU A 58 -9.03 -6.07 16.28
CA GLU A 58 -9.55 -4.82 16.82
C GLU A 58 -8.66 -4.23 17.94
N GLY A 59 -8.59 -2.90 18.01
CA GLY A 59 -7.93 -2.22 19.13
C GLY A 59 -7.57 -0.77 18.83
N PRO A 60 -7.10 -0.03 19.85
CA PRO A 60 -6.76 1.39 19.71
C PRO A 60 -5.42 1.64 18.99
N GLN A 61 -4.54 0.63 18.92
CA GLN A 61 -3.18 0.75 18.38
C GLN A 61 -3.10 0.23 16.94
N GLN A 62 -3.96 0.74 16.06
CA GLN A 62 -4.01 0.34 14.65
C GLN A 62 -3.50 1.45 13.75
N TYR A 63 -2.60 1.10 12.84
CA TYR A 63 -1.96 2.05 11.93
C TYR A 63 -1.90 1.53 10.51
N ALA A 64 -1.85 2.45 9.55
CA ALA A 64 -1.51 2.17 8.18
C ALA A 64 -0.20 2.85 7.79
N TYR A 65 0.60 2.18 6.97
CA TYR A 65 1.82 2.66 6.36
C TYR A 65 1.69 2.52 4.85
N ILE A 66 1.95 3.60 4.10
CA ILE A 66 1.77 3.61 2.65
C ILE A 66 3.04 4.09 1.96
N ASN A 67 3.59 3.28 1.04
CA ASN A 67 4.83 3.63 0.34
C ASN A 67 4.67 4.81 -0.63
N ARG A 68 3.46 5.02 -1.15
CA ARG A 68 3.13 6.12 -2.05
C ARG A 68 1.68 6.55 -1.84
N PRO A 69 1.40 7.85 -1.73
CA PRO A 69 0.03 8.31 -1.62
C PRO A 69 -0.73 8.04 -2.93
N ARG A 70 -2.06 8.06 -2.82
CA ARG A 70 -2.96 8.11 -3.96
C ARG A 70 -2.70 9.38 -4.79
N ARG A 71 -2.98 9.35 -6.10
CA ARG A 71 -3.01 10.58 -6.90
C ARG A 71 -4.09 11.51 -6.37
N GLU A 72 -3.79 12.80 -6.29
CA GLU A 72 -4.76 13.81 -5.88
C GLU A 72 -6.01 13.76 -6.78
N GLY A 73 -7.20 13.87 -6.16
CA GLY A 73 -8.48 13.77 -6.86
C GLY A 73 -8.85 12.37 -7.38
N SER A 74 -7.97 11.37 -7.28
CA SER A 74 -8.27 10.00 -7.71
C SER A 74 -8.89 9.19 -6.57
N HIS A 75 -9.73 8.21 -6.92
CA HIS A 75 -10.16 7.12 -6.04
C HIS A 75 -9.31 5.86 -6.21
N LEU A 76 -8.42 5.82 -7.21
CA LEU A 76 -7.61 4.67 -7.58
C LEU A 76 -6.17 4.78 -7.08
N TYR A 77 -5.60 3.67 -6.66
CA TYR A 77 -4.17 3.57 -6.36
C TYR A 77 -3.37 3.10 -7.56
N ASP A 78 -2.19 3.67 -7.73
CA ASP A 78 -1.24 3.27 -8.77
C ASP A 78 -0.71 1.86 -8.54
N THR A 79 -0.48 1.11 -9.62
CA THR A 79 0.21 -0.18 -9.58
C THR A 79 1.55 -0.07 -8.84
N GLY A 80 1.77 -0.98 -7.90
CA GLY A 80 2.86 -1.08 -6.95
C GLY A 80 2.61 -0.39 -5.61
N THR A 81 1.48 0.30 -5.43
CA THR A 81 1.10 0.83 -4.11
C THR A 81 1.09 -0.30 -3.10
N ILE A 82 1.71 -0.08 -1.94
CA ILE A 82 1.71 -1.00 -0.81
C ILE A 82 1.08 -0.26 0.36
N ILE A 83 0.03 -0.85 0.92
CA ILE A 83 -0.62 -0.42 2.15
C ILE A 83 -0.39 -1.53 3.19
N ILE A 84 0.36 -1.23 4.24
CA ILE A 84 0.57 -2.12 5.38
C ILE A 84 -0.29 -1.65 6.53
N ARG A 85 -1.10 -2.54 7.08
CA ARG A 85 -1.87 -2.32 8.29
C ARG A 85 -1.22 -3.08 9.45
N THR A 86 -0.99 -2.38 10.55
CA THR A 86 -0.44 -2.95 11.78
C THR A 86 -1.45 -2.86 12.92
N ARG A 87 -1.39 -3.83 13.83
CA ARG A 87 -1.85 -3.67 15.21
C ARG A 87 -0.66 -3.85 16.14
N GLU A 88 -0.28 -2.76 16.78
CA GLU A 88 1.02 -2.59 17.45
C GLU A 88 0.90 -2.79 18.96
N ARG A 89 0.64 -4.04 19.35
CA ARG A 89 0.62 -4.44 20.76
C ARG A 89 1.91 -5.16 21.10
N GLY A 90 2.59 -4.72 22.16
CA GLY A 90 3.82 -5.34 22.64
C GLY A 90 5.03 -5.04 21.75
N ALA A 91 6.00 -5.95 21.73
CA ALA A 91 7.22 -5.84 20.94
C ALA A 91 6.90 -5.92 19.42
N PRO A 92 7.72 -5.30 18.55
CA PRO A 92 7.49 -5.33 17.10
C PRO A 92 7.33 -6.73 16.48
N THR A 93 7.99 -7.74 17.05
CA THR A 93 7.88 -9.15 16.63
C THR A 93 6.52 -9.77 16.96
N GLU A 94 5.75 -9.15 17.86
CA GLU A 94 4.42 -9.59 18.30
C GLU A 94 3.29 -8.85 17.56
N TRP A 95 3.63 -7.87 16.73
CA TRP A 95 2.66 -7.11 15.96
C TRP A 95 1.94 -7.98 14.94
N GLN A 96 0.66 -7.65 14.73
CA GLN A 96 -0.12 -8.22 13.64
C GLN A 96 0.04 -7.33 12.43
N ILE A 97 0.52 -7.89 11.32
CA ILE A 97 0.90 -7.12 10.13
C ILE A 97 0.27 -7.75 8.88
N PHE A 98 -0.60 -6.99 8.25
CA PHE A 98 -1.22 -7.33 6.97
C PHE A 98 -0.79 -6.31 5.93
N ALA A 99 -0.61 -6.76 4.69
CA ALA A 99 -0.37 -5.84 3.58
C ALA A 99 -1.33 -6.11 2.42
N SER A 100 -1.63 -5.04 1.70
CA SER A 100 -2.30 -5.09 0.41
C SER A 100 -1.43 -4.38 -0.61
N VAL A 101 -1.24 -5.02 -1.76
CA VAL A 101 -0.39 -4.52 -2.84
C VAL A 101 -1.22 -4.39 -4.10
N LYS A 102 -1.20 -3.21 -4.71
CA LYS A 102 -1.79 -2.97 -6.03
C LYS A 102 -0.91 -3.64 -7.09
N ARG A 103 -1.15 -4.91 -7.38
CA ARG A 103 -0.47 -5.66 -8.43
C ARG A 103 -0.81 -5.16 -9.83
N GLY A 104 -2.03 -4.64 -10.01
CA GLY A 104 -2.54 -4.19 -11.31
C GLY A 104 -3.04 -5.33 -12.20
N GLY A 105 -3.46 -4.99 -13.42
CA GLY A 105 -4.03 -5.94 -14.39
C GLY A 105 -5.30 -6.64 -13.88
N SER A 106 -5.52 -7.87 -14.36
CA SER A 106 -6.68 -8.70 -14.02
C SER A 106 -6.49 -9.61 -12.80
N TYR A 107 -5.43 -9.40 -12.01
CA TYR A 107 -5.25 -10.17 -10.78
C TYR A 107 -6.45 -9.97 -9.85
N ASN A 108 -6.91 -11.04 -9.19
CA ASN A 108 -8.07 -10.98 -8.30
C ASN A 108 -9.36 -10.44 -8.98
N ALA A 109 -9.56 -10.73 -10.27
CA ALA A 109 -10.69 -10.22 -11.08
C ALA A 109 -12.08 -10.47 -10.48
N ARG A 110 -12.24 -11.53 -9.67
CA ARG A 110 -13.52 -11.88 -9.01
C ARG A 110 -13.66 -11.33 -7.59
N GLY A 111 -12.65 -10.64 -7.07
CA GLY A 111 -12.61 -10.09 -5.72
C GLY A 111 -12.22 -8.62 -5.72
N ASN A 112 -11.15 -8.29 -5.01
CA ASN A 112 -10.55 -6.95 -5.02
C ASN A 112 -9.59 -6.78 -6.22
N VAL A 113 -10.12 -6.31 -7.34
CA VAL A 113 -9.44 -6.31 -8.64
C VAL A 113 -8.11 -5.53 -8.60
N GLY A 114 -7.07 -6.18 -9.11
CA GLY A 114 -5.71 -5.65 -9.17
C GLY A 114 -4.98 -5.68 -7.82
N TRP A 115 -5.56 -6.22 -6.76
CA TRP A 115 -4.95 -6.27 -5.42
C TRP A 115 -4.58 -7.69 -4.99
N GLU A 116 -3.42 -7.80 -4.35
CA GLU A 116 -2.93 -8.99 -3.67
C GLU A 116 -2.75 -8.73 -2.18
N PHE A 117 -3.08 -9.70 -1.33
CA PHE A 117 -2.98 -9.60 0.12
C PHE A 117 -1.82 -10.42 0.66
N PHE A 118 -1.24 -9.97 1.76
CA PHE A 118 -0.08 -10.56 2.41
C PHE A 118 -0.25 -10.56 3.91
N ARG A 119 0.35 -11.57 4.54
CA ARG A 119 0.65 -11.58 5.96
C ARG A 119 2.14 -11.44 6.13
N LEU A 120 2.53 -10.55 7.03
CA LEU A 120 3.92 -10.26 7.34
C LEU A 120 4.21 -10.50 8.82
N ARG A 121 5.48 -10.73 9.14
CA ARG A 121 6.03 -10.61 10.49
C ARG A 121 7.29 -9.77 10.47
N LEU A 122 7.65 -9.21 11.62
CA LEU A 122 8.99 -8.68 11.85
C LEU A 122 9.82 -9.76 12.54
N ASP A 123 11.04 -9.98 12.06
CA ASP A 123 12.01 -10.81 12.77
C ASP A 123 12.68 -10.04 13.92
N ALA A 124 13.57 -10.71 14.66
CA ALA A 124 14.28 -10.12 15.79
C ALA A 124 15.16 -8.92 15.42
N GLN A 125 15.50 -8.75 14.13
CA GLN A 125 16.25 -7.61 13.61
C GLN A 125 15.34 -6.52 13.04
N GLY A 126 14.02 -6.66 13.17
CA GLY A 126 13.02 -5.73 12.64
C GLY A 126 12.86 -5.80 11.13
N ARG A 127 13.30 -6.89 10.48
CA ARG A 127 13.11 -7.09 9.03
C ARG A 127 11.74 -7.69 8.77
N ALA A 128 11.05 -7.17 7.76
CA ALA A 128 9.78 -7.72 7.33
C ALA A 128 9.98 -9.07 6.64
N VAL A 129 9.13 -10.05 6.92
CA VAL A 129 9.14 -11.37 6.27
C VAL A 129 7.72 -11.69 5.80
N ILE A 130 7.58 -12.13 4.54
CA ILE A 130 6.30 -12.63 4.02
C ILE A 130 6.09 -14.04 4.56
N ILE A 131 4.99 -14.24 5.30
CA ILE A 131 4.62 -15.57 5.81
C ILE A 131 3.47 -16.20 5.03
N ALA A 132 2.65 -15.40 4.37
CA ALA A 132 1.63 -15.87 3.42
C ALA A 132 1.27 -14.74 2.42
N ARG A 133 0.85 -15.11 1.21
CA ARG A 133 0.36 -14.18 0.18
C ARG A 133 -0.73 -14.80 -0.69
N GLY A 134 -1.52 -13.97 -1.35
CA GLY A 134 -2.52 -14.41 -2.32
C GLY A 134 -3.84 -13.63 -2.22
N LEU A 135 -4.93 -14.27 -2.62
CA LEU A 135 -6.28 -13.67 -2.58
C LEU A 135 -6.87 -13.65 -1.16
N ASN A 136 -6.55 -14.67 -0.37
CA ASN A 136 -6.96 -14.84 1.02
C ASN A 136 -5.83 -15.57 1.77
N PRO A 137 -4.70 -14.91 2.05
CA PRO A 137 -3.53 -15.55 2.66
C PRO A 137 -3.87 -16.10 4.05
N ARG A 138 -3.62 -17.40 4.24
CA ARG A 138 -3.79 -18.12 5.52
C ARG A 138 -2.44 -18.66 5.96
N THR A 139 -2.26 -18.80 7.26
CA THR A 139 -1.06 -19.32 7.94
C THR A 139 -1.34 -20.61 8.71
N GLY A 140 -2.56 -21.16 8.60
CA GLY A 140 -3.02 -22.34 9.33
C GLY A 140 -3.78 -22.00 10.63
N LEU A 141 -4.34 -23.02 11.28
CA LEU A 141 -5.05 -22.89 12.57
C LEU A 141 -4.11 -22.56 13.74
N GLU A 142 -2.81 -22.82 13.57
CA GLU A 142 -1.77 -22.57 14.58
C GLU A 142 -1.28 -21.12 14.61
N ASP A 143 -1.76 -20.26 13.70
CA ASP A 143 -1.43 -18.85 13.79
C ASP A 143 -2.07 -18.26 15.05
N PRO A 144 -1.29 -17.68 15.99
CA PRO A 144 -1.83 -16.99 17.17
C PRO A 144 -2.79 -15.84 16.82
N TYR A 145 -2.88 -15.50 15.54
CA TYR A 145 -3.73 -14.46 14.97
C TYR A 145 -4.89 -14.99 14.12
N SER A 146 -5.10 -16.31 14.07
CA SER A 146 -6.22 -16.96 13.35
C SER A 146 -7.58 -16.72 14.02
N THR A 147 -7.58 -16.34 15.30
CA THR A 147 -8.80 -16.07 16.08
C THR A 147 -9.39 -14.71 15.68
N GLY A 148 -10.38 -14.74 14.79
CA GLY A 148 -11.04 -13.58 14.19
C GLY A 148 -11.11 -13.65 12.65
N GLU A 149 -10.42 -14.60 12.03
CA GLU A 149 -10.35 -14.78 10.58
C GLU A 149 -11.49 -15.67 10.04
N GLY A 150 -12.72 -15.31 10.36
CA GLY A 150 -13.89 -16.01 9.82
C GLY A 150 -14.16 -15.71 8.34
N VAL A 151 -13.61 -14.60 7.83
CA VAL A 151 -14.01 -14.00 6.56
C VAL A 151 -12.77 -13.68 5.72
N GLY A 152 -12.69 -14.23 4.50
CA GLY A 152 -11.55 -14.00 3.61
C GLY A 152 -11.40 -12.52 3.23
N CYS A 153 -10.18 -12.06 2.97
CA CYS A 153 -9.88 -10.67 2.58
C CYS A 153 -10.82 -10.15 1.49
N ASN A 154 -11.11 -10.98 0.49
CA ASN A 154 -11.99 -10.63 -0.63
C ASN A 154 -13.46 -10.41 -0.24
N THR A 155 -13.96 -11.02 0.84
CA THR A 155 -15.36 -10.86 1.25
C THR A 155 -15.65 -9.41 1.66
N CYS A 156 -14.68 -8.71 2.24
CA CYS A 156 -14.84 -7.30 2.61
C CYS A 156 -14.29 -6.36 1.53
N HIS A 157 -13.10 -6.66 1.01
CA HIS A 157 -12.41 -5.78 0.06
C HIS A 157 -12.96 -5.86 -1.37
N GLY A 158 -13.72 -6.90 -1.70
CA GLY A 158 -14.36 -7.07 -3.01
C GLY A 158 -15.80 -6.55 -3.08
N THR A 159 -16.34 -5.97 -2.00
CA THR A 159 -17.71 -5.43 -1.97
C THR A 159 -17.88 -4.23 -2.91
N THR A 160 -19.12 -3.96 -3.31
CA THR A 160 -19.44 -2.80 -4.16
C THR A 160 -19.00 -1.48 -3.50
N ASP A 161 -19.26 -1.31 -2.19
CA ASP A 161 -18.80 -0.12 -1.44
C ASP A 161 -17.28 0.02 -1.46
N ALA A 162 -16.55 -1.06 -1.15
CA ALA A 162 -15.10 -1.01 -1.14
C ALA A 162 -14.53 -0.64 -2.53
N ARG A 163 -15.16 -1.10 -3.62
CA ARG A 163 -14.73 -0.80 -4.99
C ARG A 163 -14.84 0.67 -5.36
N THR A 164 -15.74 1.45 -4.75
CA THR A 164 -15.80 2.91 -4.90
C THR A 164 -14.49 3.59 -4.47
N TYR A 165 -13.75 2.95 -3.57
CA TYR A 165 -12.46 3.43 -3.05
C TYR A 165 -11.32 2.45 -3.33
N ASP A 166 -11.37 1.82 -4.51
CA ASP A 166 -10.35 0.90 -5.02
C ASP A 166 -10.02 -0.26 -4.06
N GLY A 167 -11.06 -0.80 -3.42
CA GLY A 167 -10.95 -1.91 -2.47
C GLY A 167 -10.39 -1.51 -1.10
N VAL A 168 -10.24 -0.22 -0.80
CA VAL A 168 -9.79 0.26 0.52
C VAL A 168 -10.99 0.57 1.42
N ILE A 169 -11.06 -0.14 2.54
CA ILE A 169 -12.24 -0.07 3.45
C ILE A 169 -12.05 0.96 4.56
N SER A 170 -10.81 1.20 4.98
CA SER A 170 -10.54 2.10 6.10
C SER A 170 -10.92 3.54 5.76
N PRO A 171 -11.88 4.18 6.47
CA PRO A 171 -12.30 5.54 6.18
C PRO A 171 -11.15 6.55 6.21
N MET A 172 -10.18 6.35 7.11
CA MET A 172 -9.01 7.22 7.24
C MET A 172 -8.06 7.22 6.02
N LEU A 173 -8.24 6.26 5.09
CA LEU A 173 -7.44 6.15 3.88
C LEU A 173 -8.24 6.51 2.61
N ARG A 174 -9.56 6.64 2.73
CA ARG A 174 -10.43 7.02 1.61
C ARG A 174 -10.25 8.52 1.29
N PRO A 175 -10.39 8.94 0.02
CA PRO A 175 -10.63 10.34 -0.29
C PRO A 175 -11.90 10.84 0.44
N PRO A 176 -12.07 12.17 0.59
CA PRO A 176 -13.36 12.73 0.92
C PRO A 176 -14.43 12.16 -0.02
N ASP A 177 -15.64 11.95 0.51
CA ASP A 177 -16.78 11.63 -0.32
C ASP A 177 -17.03 12.80 -1.30
N PRO A 178 -17.48 12.50 -2.53
CA PRO A 178 -17.79 13.53 -3.52
C PRO A 178 -18.89 14.48 -3.05
#